data_AF-A0A192YDA6-F1
#
_entry.id   AF-A0A192YDA6-F1
#
_cell.length_a   1.000
_cell.length_b   1.000
_cell.length_c   1.000
_cell.angle_alpha   90.00
_cell.angle_beta   90.00
_cell.angle_gamma   90.00
#
_symmetry.space_group_name_H-M   'P 1'
#
loop_
_entity.id
_entity.type
_entity.pdbx_description
1 polymer ?
#
loop_
_entity_poly.entity_id
_entity_poly.type
_entity_poly.pdbx_seq_one_letter_code
_entity_poly.pdbx_strand_id
1 'polypeptide(L)'
;RNDGSIGIKVNYLAEDQHFSPEQLTAMLFTKLKETSAQAMQTQVNDCVIACPVFFTNAERRALLDAAQIAGLNVLRLMNETTATALAYGFYKNDLFEEKPRNVIFVDCGHSSLQVSACAFTKGKLKMLASTWDQIGGRDFDYALAEYFIKEFQERYKINARTNARAHLRLLTELEKLKKQ
;
A
#
# COMPACT_ATOMS: atom_id res chain seq x y z
N ARG A 1 -2.46 7.31 22.23
CA ARG A 1 -3.65 6.91 23.02
C ARG A 1 -3.18 6.51 24.42
N ASN A 2 -4.04 6.47 25.44
CA ASN A 2 -3.63 6.23 26.83
C ASN A 2 -3.02 4.83 27.06
N ASP A 3 -3.17 3.93 26.10
CA ASP A 3 -2.59 2.59 26.04
C ASP A 3 -1.21 2.53 25.36
N GLY A 4 -0.62 3.68 24.98
CA GLY A 4 0.65 3.76 24.26
C GLY A 4 0.56 3.54 22.75
N SER A 5 -0.64 3.27 22.20
CA SER A 5 -0.84 3.09 20.77
C SER A 5 -0.94 4.43 20.02
N ILE A 6 -0.71 4.39 18.70
CA ILE A 6 -0.81 5.55 17.81
C ILE A 6 -2.29 5.96 17.67
N GLY A 7 -2.55 7.27 17.70
CA GLY A 7 -3.87 7.83 17.43
C GLY A 7 -3.74 9.07 16.55
N ILE A 8 -4.62 9.19 15.56
CA ILE A 8 -4.68 10.30 14.63
C ILE A 8 -5.77 11.25 15.11
N LYS A 9 -5.39 12.48 15.46
CA LYS A 9 -6.33 13.54 15.85
C LYS A 9 -6.77 14.31 14.61
N VAL A 10 -8.08 14.46 14.42
CA VAL A 10 -8.67 15.26 13.34
C VAL A 10 -9.82 16.11 13.89
N ASN A 11 -10.07 17.26 13.26
CA ASN A 11 -11.32 17.99 13.50
C ASN A 11 -12.40 17.44 12.58
N TYR A 12 -13.46 16.89 13.16
CA TYR A 12 -14.59 16.33 12.42
C TYR A 12 -15.89 16.81 13.05
N LEU A 13 -16.78 17.37 12.22
CA LEU A 13 -18.04 17.99 12.69
C LEU A 13 -17.83 19.04 13.78
N ALA A 14 -16.78 19.87 13.63
CA ALA A 14 -16.35 20.89 14.59
C ALA A 14 -15.87 20.36 15.96
N GLU A 15 -15.67 19.05 16.10
CA GLU A 15 -15.14 18.43 17.31
C GLU A 15 -13.79 17.77 17.07
N ASP A 16 -12.96 17.75 18.11
CA ASP A 16 -11.71 17.02 18.11
C ASP A 16 -11.98 15.52 18.30
N GLN A 17 -11.72 14.74 17.24
CA GLN A 17 -11.89 13.30 17.23
C GLN A 17 -10.54 12.60 17.11
N HIS A 18 -10.43 11.44 17.76
CA HIS A 18 -9.24 10.60 17.72
C HIS A 18 -9.57 9.24 17.09
N PHE A 19 -8.90 8.92 15.99
CA PHE A 19 -9.06 7.64 15.31
C PHE A 19 -7.80 6.79 15.43
N SER A 20 -7.99 5.49 15.57
CA SER A 20 -6.90 4.52 15.44
C SER A 20 -6.59 4.24 13.96
N PRO A 21 -5.39 3.73 13.63
CA PRO A 21 -5.08 3.27 12.28
C PRO A 21 -6.09 2.25 11.74
N GLU A 22 -6.56 1.34 12.60
CA GLU A 22 -7.57 0.33 12.25
C GLU A 22 -8.90 0.98 11.88
N GLN A 23 -9.36 1.99 12.63
CA GLN A 23 -10.60 2.71 12.32
C GLN A 23 -10.50 3.47 11.00
N LEU A 24 -9.38 4.17 10.75
CA LEU A 24 -9.16 4.86 9.47
C LEU A 24 -9.09 3.86 8.29
N THR A 25 -8.45 2.73 8.50
CA THR A 25 -8.37 1.66 7.49
C THR A 25 -9.75 1.03 7.26
N ALA A 26 -10.57 0.87 8.29
CA ALA A 26 -11.94 0.39 8.19
C ALA A 26 -12.84 1.37 7.41
N MET A 27 -12.64 2.68 7.56
CA MET A 27 -13.34 3.68 6.74
C MET A 27 -13.00 3.50 5.25
N LEU A 28 -11.72 3.27 4.92
CA LEU A 28 -11.29 2.97 3.56
C LEU A 28 -11.91 1.66 3.06
N PHE A 29 -11.88 0.58 3.84
CA PHE A 29 -12.49 -0.70 3.49
C PHE A 29 -14.00 -0.61 3.30
N THR A 30 -14.69 0.19 4.12
CA THR A 30 -16.12 0.47 3.96
C THR A 30 -16.38 1.13 2.61
N LYS A 31 -15.57 2.14 2.24
CA LYS A 31 -15.71 2.80 0.94
C LYS A 31 -15.42 1.86 -0.24
N LEU A 32 -14.41 1.00 -0.12
CA LEU A 32 -14.09 0.00 -1.14
C LEU A 32 -15.20 -1.04 -1.27
N LYS A 33 -15.76 -1.53 -0.15
CA LYS A 33 -16.91 -2.45 -0.12
C LYS A 33 -18.12 -1.84 -0.84
N GLU A 34 -18.46 -0.59 -0.55
CA GLU A 34 -19.54 0.14 -1.25
C GLU A 34 -19.28 0.24 -2.75
N THR A 35 -18.05 0.62 -3.13
CA THR A 35 -17.65 0.77 -4.54
C THR A 35 -17.77 -0.56 -5.28
N SER A 36 -17.30 -1.66 -4.68
CA SER A 36 -17.41 -3.00 -5.24
C SER A 36 -18.86 -3.47 -5.32
N ALA A 37 -19.67 -3.23 -4.28
CA ALA A 37 -21.08 -3.61 -4.27
C ALA A 37 -21.89 -2.88 -5.35
N GLN A 38 -21.61 -1.60 -5.57
CA GLN A 38 -22.21 -0.81 -6.66
C GLN A 38 -21.80 -1.35 -8.03
N ALA A 39 -20.51 -1.65 -8.23
CA ALA A 39 -20.01 -2.18 -9.50
C ALA A 39 -20.55 -3.57 -9.83
N MET A 40 -20.73 -4.44 -8.82
CA MET A 40 -21.23 -5.81 -8.99
C MET A 40 -22.76 -5.93 -8.88
N GLN A 41 -23.45 -4.86 -8.48
CA GLN A 41 -24.89 -4.83 -8.19
C GLN A 41 -25.33 -5.92 -7.19
N THR A 42 -24.45 -6.24 -6.24
CA THR A 42 -24.69 -7.24 -5.20
C THR A 42 -23.93 -6.91 -3.93
N GLN A 43 -24.33 -7.49 -2.79
CA GLN A 43 -23.62 -7.31 -1.54
C GLN A 43 -22.26 -8.01 -1.57
N VAL A 44 -21.23 -7.33 -1.05
CA VAL A 44 -19.88 -7.87 -0.90
C VAL A 44 -19.61 -8.12 0.57
N ASN A 45 -19.54 -9.39 0.96
CA ASN A 45 -19.36 -9.81 2.35
C ASN A 45 -17.97 -10.40 2.60
N ASP A 46 -17.45 -11.17 1.64
CA ASP A 46 -16.18 -11.87 1.75
C ASP A 46 -15.08 -11.17 0.96
N CYS A 47 -13.85 -11.17 1.48
CA CYS A 47 -12.70 -10.66 0.77
C CYS A 47 -11.41 -11.44 1.06
N VAL A 48 -10.42 -11.24 0.19
CA VAL A 48 -9.03 -11.60 0.42
C VAL A 48 -8.24 -10.30 0.46
N ILE A 49 -7.41 -10.11 1.48
CA ILE A 49 -6.58 -8.91 1.62
C ILE A 49 -5.13 -9.31 1.36
N ALA A 50 -4.47 -8.54 0.49
CA ALA A 50 -3.03 -8.60 0.31
C ALA A 50 -2.34 -7.59 1.24
N CYS A 51 -1.25 -7.97 1.88
CA CYS A 51 -0.42 -7.08 2.69
C CYS A 51 1.07 -7.22 2.32
N PRO A 52 1.89 -6.21 2.65
CA PRO A 52 3.33 -6.31 2.43
C PRO A 52 3.95 -7.50 3.17
N VAL A 53 4.99 -8.09 2.56
CA VAL A 53 5.66 -9.28 3.11
C VAL A 53 6.30 -9.02 4.48
N PHE A 54 6.70 -7.77 4.73
CA PHE A 54 7.36 -7.33 5.94
C PHE A 54 6.43 -6.95 7.10
N PHE A 55 5.11 -6.96 6.89
CA PHE A 55 4.16 -6.68 7.96
C PHE A 55 4.32 -7.67 9.11
N THR A 56 4.47 -7.12 10.30
CA THR A 56 4.51 -7.83 11.58
C THR A 56 3.16 -8.48 11.89
N ASN A 57 3.16 -9.41 12.86
CA ASN A 57 1.91 -10.03 13.32
C ASN A 57 0.92 -9.00 13.88
N ALA A 58 1.41 -7.93 14.53
CA ALA A 58 0.58 -6.86 15.05
C ALA A 58 -0.10 -6.08 13.91
N GLU A 59 0.64 -5.70 12.87
CA GLU A 59 0.08 -4.98 11.71
C GLU A 59 -0.89 -5.85 10.89
N ARG A 60 -0.59 -7.15 10.76
CA ARG A 60 -1.51 -8.11 10.14
C ARG A 60 -2.81 -8.24 10.94
N ARG A 61 -2.72 -8.26 12.27
CA ARG A 61 -3.90 -8.30 13.13
C ARG A 61 -4.71 -7.00 13.02
N ALA A 62 -4.04 -5.85 12.98
CA ALA A 62 -4.67 -4.55 12.78
C ALA A 62 -5.45 -4.48 11.45
N LEU A 63 -4.94 -5.06 10.35
CA LEU A 63 -5.68 -5.19 9.09
C LEU A 63 -6.94 -6.04 9.22
N LEU A 64 -6.86 -7.16 9.95
CA LEU A 64 -8.03 -8.02 10.20
C LEU A 64 -9.08 -7.33 11.07
N ASP A 65 -8.65 -6.61 12.10
CA ASP A 65 -9.54 -5.84 12.97
C ASP A 65 -10.21 -4.70 12.18
N ALA A 66 -9.47 -4.02 11.29
CA ALA A 66 -10.03 -3.03 10.38
C ALA A 66 -11.09 -3.62 9.43
N ALA A 67 -10.83 -4.81 8.87
CA ALA A 67 -11.79 -5.51 8.02
C ALA A 67 -13.05 -5.93 8.80
N GLN A 68 -12.89 -6.37 10.05
CA GLN A 68 -14.00 -6.69 10.93
C GLN A 68 -14.86 -5.45 11.24
N ILE A 69 -14.25 -4.30 11.53
CA ILE A 69 -14.98 -3.03 11.73
C ILE A 69 -15.77 -2.65 10.47
N ALA A 70 -15.22 -2.88 9.28
CA ALA A 70 -15.91 -2.62 8.00
C ALA A 70 -16.97 -3.69 7.65
N GLY A 71 -17.16 -4.72 8.47
CA GLY A 71 -18.08 -5.83 8.22
C GLY A 71 -17.69 -6.65 6.99
N LEU A 72 -16.39 -6.89 6.80
CA LEU A 72 -15.85 -7.80 5.78
C LEU A 72 -15.32 -9.07 6.44
N ASN A 73 -15.72 -10.22 5.92
CA ASN A 73 -15.17 -11.52 6.28
C ASN A 73 -13.91 -11.80 5.47
N VAL A 74 -12.75 -11.81 6.13
CA VAL A 74 -11.46 -12.03 5.46
C VAL A 74 -11.21 -13.53 5.34
N LEU A 75 -11.43 -14.09 4.15
CA LEU A 75 -11.19 -15.49 3.85
C LEU A 75 -9.70 -15.85 3.93
N ARG A 76 -8.85 -14.88 3.56
CA ARG A 76 -7.39 -15.02 3.63
C ARG A 76 -6.73 -13.66 3.68
N LEU A 77 -5.78 -13.51 4.59
CA LEU A 77 -4.77 -12.46 4.54
C LEU A 77 -3.49 -13.08 3.94
N MET A 78 -2.98 -12.52 2.87
CA MET A 78 -1.83 -13.07 2.16
C MET A 78 -0.81 -12.00 1.78
N ASN A 79 0.40 -12.42 1.47
CA ASN A 79 1.44 -11.49 1.03
C ASN A 79 1.13 -11.00 -0.39
N GLU A 80 1.32 -9.72 -0.63
CA GLU A 80 1.13 -9.06 -1.91
C GLU A 80 1.93 -9.73 -3.03
N THR A 81 3.24 -9.95 -2.83
CA THR A 81 4.08 -10.62 -3.83
C THR A 81 3.67 -12.07 -4.08
N THR A 82 3.02 -12.73 -3.12
CA THR A 82 2.44 -14.08 -3.31
C THR A 82 1.15 -14.01 -4.13
N ALA A 83 0.32 -12.98 -3.95
CA ALA A 83 -0.85 -12.74 -4.79
C ALA A 83 -0.42 -12.44 -6.24
N THR A 84 0.62 -11.64 -6.43
CA THR A 84 1.23 -11.38 -7.74
C THR A 84 1.77 -12.67 -8.38
N ALA A 85 2.47 -13.50 -7.62
CA ALA A 85 2.96 -14.78 -8.09
C ALA A 85 1.83 -15.74 -8.48
N LEU A 86 0.74 -15.80 -7.70
CA LEU A 86 -0.44 -16.60 -8.04
C LEU A 86 -1.10 -16.11 -9.33
N ALA A 87 -1.28 -14.80 -9.49
CA ALA A 87 -1.86 -14.23 -10.71
C ALA A 87 -0.99 -14.56 -11.94
N TYR A 88 0.33 -14.37 -11.84
CA TYR A 88 1.27 -14.74 -12.90
C TYR A 88 1.18 -16.25 -13.22
N GLY A 89 1.18 -17.08 -12.18
CA GLY A 89 1.07 -18.53 -12.29
C GLY A 89 -0.20 -18.99 -13.01
N PHE A 90 -1.32 -18.32 -12.73
CA PHE A 90 -2.62 -18.61 -13.33
C PHE A 90 -2.65 -18.28 -14.83
N TYR A 91 -2.20 -17.07 -15.21
CA TYR A 91 -2.26 -16.60 -16.59
C TYR A 91 -1.15 -17.12 -17.51
N LYS A 92 -0.06 -17.65 -16.95
CA LYS A 92 1.11 -18.17 -17.69
C LYS A 92 1.34 -19.66 -17.49
N ASN A 93 0.28 -20.40 -17.14
CA ASN A 93 0.37 -21.81 -16.76
C ASN A 93 0.92 -22.71 -17.88
N ASP A 94 0.71 -22.32 -19.13
CA ASP A 94 1.25 -22.96 -20.33
C ASP A 94 2.79 -22.87 -20.44
N LEU A 95 3.42 -21.92 -19.74
CA LEU A 95 4.87 -21.75 -19.72
C LEU A 95 5.57 -22.68 -18.72
N PHE A 96 4.83 -23.39 -17.87
CA PHE A 96 5.40 -24.20 -16.79
C PHE A 96 5.32 -25.70 -17.09
N GLU A 97 6.48 -26.33 -17.02
CA GLU A 97 6.66 -27.77 -17.20
C GLU A 97 6.89 -28.44 -15.84
N GLU A 98 7.33 -29.70 -15.85
CA GLU A 98 7.72 -30.40 -14.63
C GLU A 98 8.98 -29.80 -13.99
N LYS A 99 9.91 -29.30 -14.81
CA LYS A 99 11.11 -28.64 -14.31
C LYS A 99 10.75 -27.25 -13.75
N PRO A 100 11.14 -26.93 -12.50
CA PRO A 100 10.84 -25.62 -11.91
C PRO A 100 11.43 -24.47 -12.72
N ARG A 101 10.59 -23.48 -13.03
CA ARG A 101 11.00 -22.18 -13.57
C ARG A 101 11.04 -21.17 -12.43
N ASN A 102 12.21 -20.60 -12.18
CA ASN A 102 12.36 -19.54 -11.19
C ASN A 102 12.04 -18.18 -11.81
N VAL A 103 11.19 -17.41 -11.13
CA VAL A 103 10.77 -16.07 -11.53
C VAL A 103 10.97 -15.14 -10.33
N ILE A 104 11.49 -13.95 -10.60
CA ILE A 104 11.68 -12.90 -9.59
C ILE A 104 10.62 -11.83 -9.85
N PHE A 105 9.86 -11.51 -8.81
CA PHE A 105 8.93 -10.39 -8.80
C PHE A 105 9.59 -9.23 -8.06
N VAL A 106 9.60 -8.06 -8.69
CA VAL A 106 10.07 -6.80 -8.12
C VAL A 106 8.89 -5.84 -8.11
N ASP A 107 8.48 -5.44 -6.91
CA ASP A 107 7.37 -4.53 -6.68
C ASP A 107 7.92 -3.26 -6.03
N CYS A 108 8.01 -2.17 -6.81
CA CYS A 108 8.42 -0.86 -6.35
C CYS A 108 7.20 0.05 -6.28
N GLY A 109 6.60 0.09 -5.09
CA GLY A 109 5.37 0.83 -4.84
C GLY A 109 5.63 2.29 -4.44
N HIS A 110 4.65 2.88 -3.75
CA HIS A 110 4.75 4.26 -3.27
C HIS A 110 5.78 4.43 -2.14
N SER A 111 5.88 3.48 -1.21
CA SER A 111 6.70 3.63 0.01
C SER A 111 7.60 2.43 0.32
N SER A 112 7.64 1.42 -0.55
CA SER A 112 8.43 0.22 -0.33
C SER A 112 8.80 -0.47 -1.63
N LEU A 113 9.95 -1.12 -1.60
CA LEU A 113 10.43 -2.03 -2.62
C LEU A 113 10.37 -3.44 -2.03
N GLN A 114 9.67 -4.35 -2.69
CA GLN A 114 9.57 -5.76 -2.31
C GLN A 114 10.12 -6.63 -3.44
N VAL A 115 10.96 -7.61 -3.11
CA VAL A 115 11.50 -8.57 -4.07
C VAL A 115 11.21 -9.98 -3.58
N SER A 116 10.61 -10.80 -4.44
CA SER A 116 10.31 -12.19 -4.12
C SER A 116 10.73 -13.13 -5.24
N ALA A 117 11.43 -14.20 -4.88
CA ALA A 117 11.76 -15.30 -5.79
C ALA A 117 10.72 -16.42 -5.64
N CYS A 118 10.23 -16.94 -6.77
CA CYS A 118 9.21 -17.98 -6.82
C CYS A 118 9.60 -19.05 -7.84
N ALA A 119 9.48 -20.32 -7.46
CA ALA A 119 9.58 -21.45 -8.38
C ALA A 119 8.19 -21.85 -8.84
N PHE A 120 7.97 -21.89 -10.15
CA PHE A 120 6.76 -22.39 -10.78
C PHE A 120 6.99 -23.77 -11.40
N THR A 121 6.07 -24.69 -11.18
CA THR A 121 5.93 -25.94 -11.91
C THR A 121 4.48 -26.06 -12.40
N LYS A 122 4.20 -27.01 -13.29
CA LYS A 122 2.84 -27.20 -13.81
C LYS A 122 1.79 -27.28 -12.68
N GLY A 123 0.92 -26.28 -12.61
CA GLY A 123 -0.16 -26.17 -11.62
C GLY A 123 0.26 -25.88 -10.17
N LYS A 124 1.54 -25.57 -9.90
CA LYS A 124 2.04 -25.30 -8.53
C LYS A 124 3.03 -24.14 -8.52
N LEU A 125 3.07 -23.43 -7.40
CA LEU A 125 4.11 -22.45 -7.13
C LEU A 125 4.68 -22.63 -5.73
N LYS A 126 5.93 -22.23 -5.54
CA LYS A 126 6.61 -22.19 -4.25
C LYS A 126 7.39 -20.90 -4.12
N MET A 127 7.05 -20.10 -3.13
CA MET A 127 7.87 -18.95 -2.73
C MET A 127 9.20 -19.47 -2.18
N LEU A 128 10.32 -18.98 -2.71
CA LEU A 128 11.66 -19.42 -2.33
C LEU A 128 12.30 -18.47 -1.32
N ALA A 129 12.22 -17.16 -1.59
CA ALA A 129 12.81 -16.12 -0.77
C ALA A 129 12.04 -14.81 -0.97
N SER A 130 12.14 -13.91 0.00
CA SER A 130 11.63 -12.54 -0.11
C SER A 130 12.51 -11.60 0.70
N THR A 131 12.67 -10.39 0.18
CA THR A 131 13.35 -9.27 0.84
C THR A 131 12.62 -7.97 0.52
N TRP A 132 12.93 -6.92 1.24
CA TRP A 132 12.25 -5.63 1.11
C TRP A 132 13.13 -4.48 1.59
N ASP A 133 12.77 -3.27 1.19
CA ASP A 133 13.35 -2.01 1.67
C ASP A 133 12.28 -0.91 1.74
N GLN A 134 12.49 0.10 2.60
CA GLN A 134 11.58 1.24 2.80
C GLN A 134 11.90 2.39 1.84
N ILE A 135 11.94 2.06 0.56
CA ILE A 135 12.16 3.02 -0.52
C ILE A 135 11.08 2.84 -1.58
N GLY A 136 10.49 3.94 -2.05
CA GLY A 136 9.49 3.90 -3.12
C GLY A 136 9.28 5.25 -3.77
N GLY A 137 8.22 5.33 -4.58
CA GLY A 137 7.85 6.52 -5.34
C GLY A 137 7.85 7.83 -4.54
N ARG A 138 7.47 7.79 -3.26
CA ARG A 138 7.46 8.93 -2.33
C ARG A 138 8.84 9.51 -2.08
N ASP A 139 9.86 8.66 -1.98
CA ASP A 139 11.22 9.09 -1.69
C ASP A 139 11.83 9.80 -2.91
N PHE A 140 11.44 9.40 -4.13
CA PHE A 140 11.73 10.17 -5.34
C PHE A 140 11.03 11.53 -5.34
N ASP A 141 9.76 11.59 -4.92
CA ASP A 141 9.02 12.86 -4.82
C ASP A 141 9.70 13.81 -3.83
N TYR A 142 10.19 13.28 -2.69
CA TYR A 142 10.96 14.05 -1.73
C TYR A 142 12.32 14.50 -2.28
N ALA A 143 13.05 13.64 -2.99
CA ALA A 143 14.32 14.02 -3.61
C ALA A 143 14.14 15.17 -4.62
N LEU A 144 13.09 15.12 -5.44
CA LEU A 144 12.71 16.22 -6.34
C LEU A 144 12.32 17.47 -5.55
N ALA A 145 11.55 17.32 -4.46
CA ALA A 145 11.13 18.45 -3.64
C ALA A 145 12.34 19.18 -3.04
N GLU A 146 13.34 18.44 -2.54
CA GLU A 146 14.59 19.04 -2.04
C GLU A 146 15.30 19.88 -3.10
N TYR A 147 15.33 19.40 -4.33
CA TYR A 147 15.92 20.13 -5.45
C TYR A 147 15.18 21.44 -5.71
N PHE A 148 13.85 21.39 -5.90
CA PHE A 148 13.06 22.58 -6.22
C PHE A 148 12.95 23.58 -5.07
N ILE A 149 12.94 23.11 -3.82
CA ILE A 149 12.96 23.99 -2.64
C ILE A 149 14.24 24.83 -2.64
N LYS A 150 15.40 24.23 -2.96
CA LYS A 150 16.67 24.97 -3.08
C LYS A 150 16.61 25.99 -4.22
N GLU A 151 16.12 25.59 -5.38
CA GLU A 151 15.98 26.48 -6.54
C GLU A 151 15.04 27.67 -6.26
N PHE A 152 13.91 27.43 -5.58
CA PHE A 152 12.98 28.50 -5.19
C PHE A 152 13.57 29.45 -4.17
N GLN A 153 14.35 28.93 -3.23
CA GLN A 153 15.04 29.75 -2.25
C GLN A 153 16.10 30.64 -2.91
N GLU A 154 16.85 30.12 -3.88
CA GLU A 154 17.88 30.88 -4.59
C GLU A 154 17.28 31.98 -5.46
N ARG A 155 16.31 31.63 -6.31
CA ARG A 155 15.75 32.53 -7.34
C ARG A 155 14.67 33.46 -6.82
N TYR A 156 13.80 32.97 -5.96
CA TYR A 156 12.59 33.69 -5.53
C TYR A 156 12.59 34.04 -4.04
N LYS A 157 13.59 33.57 -3.27
CA LYS A 157 13.65 33.73 -1.80
C LYS A 157 12.44 33.12 -1.09
N ILE A 158 11.87 32.06 -1.66
CA ILE A 158 10.71 31.33 -1.11
C ILE A 158 11.16 29.95 -0.64
N ASN A 159 10.84 29.61 0.60
CA ASN A 159 11.03 28.27 1.14
C ASN A 159 9.68 27.58 1.35
N ALA A 160 9.36 26.60 0.50
CA ALA A 160 8.07 25.89 0.59
C ALA A 160 7.90 25.08 1.89
N ARG A 161 8.98 24.74 2.61
CA ARG A 161 8.90 23.95 3.86
C ARG A 161 8.25 24.69 5.01
N THR A 162 8.33 26.01 5.03
CA THR A 162 7.79 26.82 6.14
C THR A 162 6.27 26.89 6.13
N ASN A 163 5.63 26.46 5.03
CA ASN A 163 4.18 26.44 4.89
C ASN A 163 3.72 25.04 4.45
N ALA A 164 3.04 24.33 5.34
CA ALA A 164 2.57 22.96 5.10
C ALA A 164 1.72 22.83 3.82
N ARG A 165 0.87 23.82 3.53
CA ARG A 165 0.03 23.84 2.32
C ARG A 165 0.86 24.04 1.05
N ALA A 166 1.86 24.92 1.09
CA ALA A 166 2.77 25.13 -0.04
C ALA A 166 3.61 23.88 -0.32
N HIS A 167 4.17 23.27 0.74
CA HIS A 167 4.93 22.03 0.64
C HIS A 167 4.10 20.89 0.05
N LEU A 168 2.86 20.70 0.52
CA LEU A 168 1.96 19.69 -0.02
C LEU A 168 1.66 19.91 -1.50
N ARG A 169 1.37 21.16 -1.91
CA ARG A 169 1.14 21.49 -3.33
C ARG A 169 2.36 21.19 -4.19
N LEU A 170 3.56 21.52 -3.71
CA LEU A 170 4.80 21.19 -4.40
C LEU A 170 4.92 19.67 -4.60
N LEU A 171 4.75 18.88 -3.53
CA LEU A 171 4.81 17.41 -3.62
C LEU A 171 3.79 16.85 -4.62
N THR A 172 2.56 17.36 -4.64
CA THR A 172 1.53 16.93 -5.61
C THR A 172 1.94 17.21 -7.05
N GLU A 173 2.53 18.38 -7.35
CA GLU A 173 2.98 18.69 -8.71
C GLU A 173 4.23 17.88 -9.11
N LEU A 174 5.11 17.58 -8.16
CA LEU A 174 6.28 16.74 -8.41
C LEU A 174 5.93 15.28 -8.64
N GLU A 175 4.93 14.75 -7.93
CA GLU A 175 4.43 13.41 -8.20
C GLU A 175 3.90 13.30 -9.64
N LYS A 176 3.22 14.34 -10.14
CA LYS A 176 2.77 14.41 -11.53
C LYS A 176 3.95 14.52 -12.50
N LEU A 177 4.91 15.40 -12.21
CA LEU A 177 6.10 15.59 -13.04
C LEU A 177 6.90 14.29 -13.19
N LYS A 178 7.09 13.54 -12.10
CA LYS A 178 7.78 12.24 -12.10
C LYS A 178 7.12 11.21 -13.03
N LYS A 179 5.79 11.29 -13.22
CA LYS A 179 5.01 10.35 -14.04
C LYS A 179 4.97 10.71 -15.53
N GLN A 180 5.41 11.92 -15.90
CA GLN A 180 5.53 12.35 -17.30
C GLN A 180 6.83 11.83 -17.91
#